data_AF-A0A0A2BZ32-F1
#
_entry.id   AF-A0A0A2BZ32-F1
#
_cell.length_a   1.000
_cell.length_b   1.000
_cell.length_c   1.000
_cell.angle_alpha   90.00
_cell.angle_beta   90.00
_cell.angle_gamma   90.00
#
_symmetry.space_group_name_H-M   'P 1'
#
loop_
_entity.id
_entity.type
_entity.pdbx_description
1 polymer ?
#
loop_
_entity_poly.entity_id
_entity_poly.type
_entity_poly.pdbx_seq_one_letter_code
_entity_poly.pdbx_strand_id
1 'polypeptide(L)'
;MNKLLSPASLITIGGASLSLIGLTAYFTDATNLSVPTFFYGVPIFLIGISLKTTEVPPALRVVPATKFASQRDRAPEELGKLVKDVTRWRYGQSCQLESSLRVLKLWDIDNPPQLIEVEELVKEGNYGIRMRFEMAAVSLERWNAQKERLGRFFAKGLCAELFCPTPGAIDLILLPQKQEDNPQENE
;
A
#
# COMPACT_ATOMS: atom_id res chain seq x y z
N MET A 1 2.26 9.77 -7.85
CA MET A 1 0.88 9.47 -8.30
C MET A 1 0.00 10.68 -8.02
N ASN A 2 -0.85 11.09 -8.98
CA ASN A 2 -1.71 12.27 -8.81
C ASN A 2 -2.79 11.99 -7.77
N LYS A 3 -2.67 12.57 -6.57
CA LYS A 3 -3.65 12.44 -5.46
C LYS A 3 -5.08 12.86 -5.85
N LEU A 4 -5.23 13.56 -6.97
CA LEU A 4 -6.50 14.00 -7.57
C LEU A 4 -7.30 12.86 -8.21
N LEU A 5 -6.65 11.76 -8.61
CA LEU A 5 -7.28 10.60 -9.26
C LEU A 5 -7.65 9.50 -8.26
N SER A 6 -7.69 9.80 -6.97
CA SER A 6 -8.10 8.81 -5.97
C SER A 6 -9.61 8.54 -6.06
N PRO A 7 -10.09 7.32 -5.75
CA PRO A 7 -11.51 7.01 -5.79
C PRO A 7 -12.35 7.97 -4.91
N ALA A 8 -11.86 8.32 -3.72
CA ALA A 8 -12.54 9.28 -2.86
C ALA A 8 -12.63 10.67 -3.51
N SER A 9 -11.54 11.14 -4.14
CA SER A 9 -11.55 12.42 -4.86
C SER A 9 -12.56 12.44 -6.01
N LEU A 10 -12.69 11.35 -6.76
CA LEU A 10 -13.68 11.23 -7.84
C LEU A 10 -15.11 11.30 -7.32
N ILE A 11 -15.40 10.61 -6.21
CA ILE A 11 -16.72 10.66 -5.55
C ILE A 11 -17.01 12.08 -5.06
N THR A 12 -16.05 12.73 -4.41
CA THR A 12 -16.19 14.11 -3.92
C THR A 12 -16.45 15.08 -5.07
N ILE A 13 -15.65 15.03 -6.14
CA ILE A 13 -15.82 15.92 -7.29
C ILE A 13 -17.17 15.66 -7.99
N GLY A 14 -17.55 14.40 -8.17
CA GLY A 14 -18.83 14.03 -8.76
C GLY A 14 -20.02 14.51 -7.93
N GLY A 15 -19.99 14.28 -6.61
CA GLY A 15 -21.03 14.75 -5.69
C GLY A 15 -21.11 16.28 -5.62
N ALA A 16 -19.98 16.97 -5.58
CA ALA A 16 -19.93 18.43 -5.62
C ALA A 16 -20.53 18.98 -6.92
N SER A 17 -20.18 18.36 -8.05
CA SER A 17 -20.70 18.76 -9.37
C SER A 17 -22.21 18.56 -9.45
N LEU A 18 -22.73 17.41 -9.01
CA LEU A 18 -24.17 17.15 -8.95
C LEU A 18 -24.90 18.14 -8.04
N SER A 19 -24.32 18.43 -6.87
CA SER A 19 -24.88 19.41 -5.93
C SER A 19 -24.94 20.80 -6.55
N LEU A 20 -23.89 21.22 -7.26
CA LEU A 20 -23.82 22.52 -7.91
C LEU A 20 -24.83 22.61 -9.07
N ILE A 21 -24.94 21.56 -9.89
CA ILE A 21 -25.97 21.47 -10.96
C ILE A 21 -27.37 21.56 -10.37
N GLY A 22 -27.63 20.86 -9.25
CA GLY A 22 -28.92 20.92 -8.59
C GLY A 22 -29.25 22.29 -8.04
N LEU A 23 -28.25 22.95 -7.45
CA LEU A 23 -28.40 24.30 -6.94
C LEU A 23 -28.64 25.32 -8.06
N THR A 24 -27.89 25.26 -9.16
CA THR A 24 -28.11 26.17 -10.31
C THR A 24 -29.46 25.92 -10.98
N ALA A 25 -29.84 24.65 -11.16
CA ALA A 25 -31.14 24.28 -11.71
C ALA A 25 -32.32 24.76 -10.85
N TYR A 26 -32.13 24.85 -9.53
CA TYR A 26 -33.14 25.42 -8.63
C TYR A 26 -33.37 26.91 -8.92
N PHE A 27 -32.30 27.69 -9.13
CA PHE A 27 -32.39 29.11 -9.46
C PHE A 27 -32.88 29.40 -10.88
N THR A 28 -32.87 28.41 -11.78
CA THR A 28 -33.37 28.54 -13.15
C THR A 28 -34.73 27.87 -13.36
N ASP A 29 -35.48 27.59 -12.28
CA ASP A 29 -36.80 26.94 -12.29
C ASP A 29 -36.85 25.57 -13.00
N ALA A 30 -35.72 24.88 -13.10
CA ALA A 30 -35.60 23.55 -13.69
C ALA A 30 -35.83 22.45 -12.63
N THR A 31 -37.03 22.41 -12.04
CA THR A 31 -37.35 21.55 -10.86
C THR A 31 -37.09 20.07 -11.09
N ASN A 32 -37.39 19.54 -12.27
CA ASN A 32 -37.16 18.14 -12.63
C ASN A 32 -35.68 17.75 -12.65
N LEU A 33 -34.77 18.74 -12.79
CA LEU A 33 -33.34 18.54 -12.71
C LEU A 33 -32.81 18.85 -11.32
N SER A 34 -33.28 19.93 -10.69
CA SER A 34 -32.74 20.44 -9.42
C SER A 34 -32.92 19.48 -8.25
N VAL A 35 -34.13 18.94 -8.08
CA VAL A 35 -34.48 18.06 -6.98
C VAL A 35 -33.61 16.80 -6.98
N PRO A 36 -33.61 15.94 -8.03
CA PRO A 36 -32.81 14.71 -7.99
C PRO A 36 -31.31 14.99 -7.89
N THR A 37 -30.78 15.95 -8.65
CA THR A 37 -29.32 16.20 -8.66
C THR A 37 -28.82 16.75 -7.33
N PHE A 38 -29.57 17.61 -6.65
CA PHE A 38 -29.21 18.11 -5.32
C PHE A 38 -29.35 17.03 -4.24
N PHE A 39 -30.49 16.31 -4.21
CA PHE A 39 -30.77 15.29 -3.20
C PHE A 39 -29.81 14.10 -3.25
N TYR A 40 -29.29 13.74 -4.42
CA TYR A 40 -28.24 12.72 -4.54
C TYR A 40 -26.84 13.32 -4.46
N GLY A 41 -26.64 14.52 -4.99
CA GLY A 41 -25.34 15.19 -5.02
C GLY A 41 -24.77 15.44 -3.64
N VAL A 42 -25.56 16.02 -2.72
CA VAL A 42 -25.07 16.38 -1.38
C VAL A 42 -24.68 15.14 -0.57
N PRO A 43 -25.48 14.07 -0.48
CA PRO A 43 -25.04 12.83 0.17
C PRO A 43 -23.79 12.22 -0.46
N ILE A 44 -23.70 12.14 -1.79
CA ILE A 44 -22.52 11.61 -2.49
C ILE A 44 -21.28 12.44 -2.16
N PHE A 45 -21.42 13.77 -2.14
CA PHE A 45 -20.34 14.69 -1.79
C PHE A 45 -19.83 14.46 -0.36
N LEU A 46 -20.73 14.34 0.62
CA LEU A 46 -20.37 14.09 2.02
C LEU A 46 -19.71 12.73 2.20
N ILE A 47 -20.20 11.69 1.51
CA ILE A 47 -19.55 10.37 1.47
C ILE A 47 -18.12 10.51 0.92
N GLY A 48 -17.93 11.23 -0.18
CA GLY A 48 -16.62 11.47 -0.77
C GLY A 48 -15.64 12.16 0.19
N ILE A 49 -16.08 13.23 0.87
CA ILE A 49 -15.28 13.91 1.89
C ILE A 49 -14.89 12.94 3.00
N SER A 50 -15.85 12.18 3.51
CA SER A 50 -15.61 11.21 4.59
C SER A 50 -14.60 10.13 4.20
N LEU A 51 -14.66 9.63 2.96
CA LEU A 51 -13.65 8.69 2.46
C LEU A 51 -12.28 9.36 2.31
N LYS A 52 -12.23 10.62 1.90
CA LYS A 52 -10.97 11.33 1.66
C LYS A 52 -10.16 11.56 2.94
N THR A 53 -10.82 11.75 4.08
CA THR A 53 -10.13 11.96 5.37
C THR A 53 -9.46 10.70 5.90
N THR A 54 -9.89 9.52 5.45
CA THR A 54 -9.39 8.21 5.91
C THR A 54 -8.66 7.44 4.82
N GLU A 55 -8.31 8.12 3.73
CA GLU A 55 -7.71 7.52 2.54
C GLU A 55 -6.20 7.29 2.74
N VAL A 56 -5.77 6.05 2.52
CA VAL A 56 -4.36 5.67 2.48
C VAL A 56 -3.94 5.47 1.02
N PRO A 57 -2.95 6.23 0.53
CA PRO A 57 -2.46 6.08 -0.83
C PRO A 57 -1.75 4.73 -1.01
N PRO A 58 -1.80 4.15 -2.22
CA PRO A 58 -1.00 2.98 -2.55
C PRO A 58 0.49 3.31 -2.51
N ALA A 59 1.31 2.32 -2.15
CA ALA A 59 2.75 2.40 -2.28
C ALA A 59 3.15 2.59 -3.75
N LEU A 60 4.15 3.42 -3.99
CA LEU A 60 4.68 3.62 -5.33
C LEU A 60 5.30 2.33 -5.84
N ARG A 61 4.81 1.83 -6.97
CA ARG A 61 5.42 0.66 -7.62
C ARG A 61 6.60 1.12 -8.47
N VAL A 62 7.82 0.80 -8.05
CA VAL A 62 9.06 1.22 -8.74
C VAL A 62 9.20 0.52 -10.08
N VAL A 63 8.80 -0.76 -10.13
CA VAL A 63 8.92 -1.61 -11.30
C VAL A 63 7.56 -1.83 -11.96
N PRO A 64 7.45 -1.73 -13.30
CA PRO A 64 6.20 -2.03 -14.00
C PRO A 64 5.68 -3.43 -13.72
N ALA A 65 4.36 -3.57 -13.61
CA ALA A 65 3.72 -4.82 -13.20
C ALA A 65 4.03 -6.03 -14.09
N THR A 66 4.36 -5.76 -15.36
CA THR A 66 4.65 -6.75 -16.41
C THR A 66 6.08 -7.25 -16.37
N LYS A 67 7.03 -6.51 -15.76
CA LYS A 67 8.48 -6.83 -15.86
C LYS A 67 8.83 -8.19 -15.25
N PHE A 68 8.19 -8.54 -14.13
CA PHE A 68 8.46 -9.78 -13.39
C PHE A 68 7.24 -10.69 -13.26
N ALA A 69 6.28 -10.60 -14.20
CA ALA A 69 5.04 -11.39 -14.13
C ALA A 69 5.33 -12.90 -14.08
N SER A 70 6.15 -13.42 -14.99
CA SER A 70 6.48 -14.85 -15.06
C SER A 70 7.24 -15.37 -13.85
N GLN A 71 8.07 -14.52 -13.22
CA GLN A 71 8.80 -14.89 -12.00
C GLN A 71 7.90 -14.84 -10.77
N ARG A 72 6.96 -13.89 -10.71
CA ARG A 72 5.93 -13.82 -9.67
C ARG A 72 5.04 -15.07 -9.68
N ASP A 73 4.69 -15.57 -10.87
CA ASP A 73 3.86 -16.79 -11.01
C ASP A 73 4.57 -18.06 -10.49
N ARG A 74 5.90 -18.06 -10.45
CA ARG A 74 6.72 -19.16 -9.90
C ARG A 74 7.05 -18.99 -8.42
N ALA A 75 6.73 -17.84 -7.84
CA ALA A 75 7.01 -17.50 -6.45
C ALA A 75 5.82 -17.86 -5.54
N PRO A 76 6.00 -17.81 -4.21
CA PRO A 76 4.88 -17.94 -3.28
C PRO A 76 3.77 -16.92 -3.59
N GLU A 77 2.53 -17.39 -3.68
CA GLU A 77 1.36 -16.57 -4.03
C GLU A 77 1.17 -15.40 -3.04
N GLU A 78 1.61 -15.59 -1.79
CA GLU A 78 1.59 -14.58 -0.72
C GLU A 78 2.35 -13.31 -1.10
N LEU A 79 3.47 -13.41 -1.83
CA LEU A 79 4.22 -12.23 -2.29
C LEU A 79 3.46 -11.45 -3.35
N GLY A 80 2.78 -12.15 -4.26
CA GLY A 80 1.92 -11.52 -5.26
C GLY A 80 0.71 -10.83 -4.62
N LYS A 81 0.08 -11.48 -3.63
CA LYS A 81 -1.00 -10.91 -2.82
C LYS A 81 -0.51 -9.68 -2.06
N LEU A 82 0.67 -9.73 -1.45
CA LEU A 82 1.29 -8.62 -0.74
C LEU A 82 1.51 -7.41 -1.65
N VAL A 83 2.10 -7.59 -2.83
CA VAL A 83 2.29 -6.49 -3.80
C VAL A 83 0.94 -5.89 -4.22
N LYS A 84 -0.06 -6.73 -4.52
CA LYS A 84 -1.41 -6.26 -4.87
C LYS A 84 -2.06 -5.49 -3.72
N ASP A 85 -1.77 -5.90 -2.49
CA ASP A 85 -2.39 -5.34 -1.31
C ASP A 85 -1.82 -3.97 -0.91
N VAL A 86 -0.53 -3.74 -1.15
CA VAL A 86 0.12 -2.44 -0.89
C VAL A 86 -0.02 -1.46 -2.05
N THR A 87 -0.35 -1.94 -3.25
CA THR A 87 -0.50 -1.10 -4.46
C THR A 87 -1.94 -0.63 -4.72
N ARG A 88 -2.87 -0.86 -3.78
CA ARG A 88 -4.27 -0.40 -3.87
C ARG A 88 -4.59 0.69 -2.86
N TRP A 89 -5.60 1.49 -3.19
CA TRP A 89 -6.20 2.44 -2.26
C TRP A 89 -6.89 1.72 -1.12
N ARG A 90 -6.68 2.21 0.10
CA ARG A 90 -7.31 1.70 1.32
C ARG A 90 -7.99 2.84 2.07
N TYR A 91 -8.99 2.50 2.87
CA TYR A 91 -9.83 3.44 3.62
C TYR A 91 -9.98 2.95 5.05
N GLY A 92 -9.96 3.87 6.00
CA GLY A 92 -10.15 3.58 7.43
C GLY A 92 -8.92 2.96 8.12
N GLN A 93 -7.75 3.02 7.51
CA GLN A 93 -6.47 2.59 8.09
C GLN A 93 -5.53 3.79 8.16
N SER A 94 -4.53 3.72 9.05
CA SER A 94 -3.56 4.82 9.21
C SER A 94 -2.37 4.70 8.26
N CYS A 95 -2.04 3.48 7.81
CA CYS A 95 -0.99 3.25 6.82
C CYS A 95 -1.16 1.90 6.10
N GLN A 96 -0.34 1.70 5.07
CA GLN A 96 -0.19 0.39 4.44
C GLN A 96 0.42 -0.63 5.42
N LEU A 97 -0.08 -1.87 5.41
CA LEU A 97 0.37 -2.96 6.29
C LEU A 97 0.21 -2.70 7.80
N GLU A 98 -0.71 -1.83 8.21
CA GLU A 98 -0.97 -1.50 9.62
C GLU A 98 -1.11 -2.75 10.51
N SER A 99 -1.97 -3.70 10.13
CA SER A 99 -2.19 -4.93 10.92
C SER A 99 -0.90 -5.76 11.03
N SER A 100 -0.11 -5.83 9.95
CA SER A 100 1.17 -6.54 9.94
C SER A 100 2.19 -5.88 10.87
N LEU A 101 2.34 -4.55 10.77
CA LEU A 101 3.25 -3.76 11.60
C LEU A 101 2.89 -3.86 13.09
N ARG A 102 1.59 -3.84 13.43
CA ARG A 102 1.11 -4.05 14.81
C ARG A 102 1.51 -5.43 15.34
N VAL A 103 1.29 -6.51 14.58
CA VAL A 103 1.65 -7.88 14.99
C VAL A 103 3.16 -8.06 15.13
N LEU A 104 3.93 -7.38 14.28
CA LEU A 104 5.38 -7.38 14.29
C LEU A 104 5.97 -6.46 15.37
N LYS A 105 5.16 -5.74 16.15
CA LYS A 105 5.60 -4.74 17.13
C LYS A 105 6.46 -3.61 16.52
N LEU A 106 6.22 -3.32 15.24
CA LEU A 106 6.83 -2.23 14.48
C LEU A 106 5.80 -1.11 14.27
N TRP A 107 5.02 -0.84 15.31
CA TRP A 107 3.94 0.14 15.30
C TRP A 107 4.16 1.17 16.39
N ASP A 108 3.93 2.42 16.04
CA ASP A 108 3.83 3.53 16.97
C ASP A 108 2.44 4.16 16.83
N ILE A 109 1.80 4.55 17.95
CA ILE A 109 0.43 5.08 17.95
C ILE A 109 0.36 6.47 17.31
N ASP A 110 1.38 7.30 17.54
CA ASP A 110 1.36 8.70 17.14
C ASP A 110 2.04 8.89 15.78
N ASN A 111 3.13 8.16 15.53
CA ASN A 111 3.91 8.30 14.29
C ASN A 111 4.38 6.93 13.74
N PRO A 112 3.44 6.14 13.17
CA PRO A 112 3.74 4.82 12.62
C PRO A 112 4.60 4.89 11.35
N PRO A 113 5.37 3.83 11.04
CA PRO A 113 6.16 3.77 9.82
C PRO A 113 5.25 3.69 8.59
N GLN A 114 5.64 4.38 7.52
CA GLN A 114 4.84 4.52 6.30
C GLN A 114 5.53 3.84 5.12
N LEU A 115 4.80 2.99 4.39
CA LEU A 115 5.32 2.36 3.18
C LEU A 115 5.30 3.37 2.02
N ILE A 116 6.49 3.72 1.52
CA ILE A 116 6.66 4.69 0.45
C ILE A 116 6.55 3.98 -0.91
N GLU A 117 7.31 2.90 -1.08
CA GLU A 117 7.43 2.22 -2.37
C GLU A 117 7.64 0.72 -2.23
N VAL A 118 7.20 0.01 -3.25
CA VAL A 118 7.40 -1.42 -3.44
C VAL A 118 8.09 -1.66 -4.77
N GLU A 119 9.17 -2.41 -4.72
CA GLU A 119 9.95 -2.83 -5.88
C GLU A 119 9.96 -4.36 -5.91
N GLU A 120 9.66 -4.91 -7.07
CA GLU A 120 9.84 -6.34 -7.32
C GLU A 120 11.24 -6.56 -7.88
N LEU A 121 11.91 -7.60 -7.41
CA LEU A 121 13.27 -7.90 -7.82
C LEU A 121 13.49 -9.39 -7.95
N VAL A 122 14.46 -9.76 -8.77
CA VAL A 122 14.91 -11.13 -8.95
C VAL A 122 16.40 -11.18 -8.66
N LYS A 123 16.79 -11.97 -7.66
CA LYS A 123 18.19 -12.17 -7.27
C LYS A 123 18.50 -13.65 -7.36
N GLU A 124 19.55 -14.01 -8.11
CA GLU A 124 19.98 -15.41 -8.29
C GLU A 124 18.85 -16.34 -8.79
N GLY A 125 17.97 -15.83 -9.67
CA GLY A 125 16.82 -16.57 -10.20
C GLY A 125 15.60 -16.65 -9.26
N ASN A 126 15.74 -16.19 -8.01
CA ASN A 126 14.67 -16.17 -7.02
C ASN A 126 13.95 -14.82 -7.03
N TYR A 127 12.62 -14.87 -7.10
CA TYR A 127 11.77 -13.70 -7.00
C TYR A 127 11.65 -13.24 -5.54
N GLY A 128 11.73 -11.93 -5.34
CA GLY A 128 11.52 -11.28 -4.07
C GLY A 128 11.00 -9.87 -4.24
N ILE A 129 10.83 -9.19 -3.11
CA ILE A 129 10.32 -7.82 -3.07
C ILE A 129 11.17 -6.96 -2.14
N ARG A 130 11.35 -5.69 -2.50
CA ARG A 130 11.89 -4.66 -1.63
C ARG A 130 10.77 -3.67 -1.30
N MET A 131 10.54 -3.46 -0.03
CA MET A 131 9.61 -2.48 0.50
C MET A 131 10.39 -1.37 1.21
N ARG A 132 10.22 -0.13 0.80
CA ARG A 132 10.85 1.03 1.43
C ARG A 132 9.88 1.69 2.38
N PHE A 133 10.27 1.76 3.65
CA PHE A 133 9.51 2.42 4.70
C PHE A 133 10.18 3.71 5.14
N GLU A 134 9.38 4.72 5.43
CA GLU A 134 9.76 5.79 6.35
C GLU A 134 9.71 5.22 7.77
N MET A 135 10.83 5.28 8.51
CA MET A 135 10.93 4.69 9.84
C MET A 135 10.07 5.42 10.88
N ALA A 136 9.82 6.71 10.67
CA ALA A 136 9.04 7.56 11.58
C ALA A 136 9.56 7.45 13.03
N ALA A 137 8.73 7.14 14.02
CA ALA A 137 9.14 6.99 15.43
C ALA A 137 9.71 5.60 15.79
N VAL A 138 9.78 4.64 14.86
CA VAL A 138 10.28 3.29 15.13
C VAL A 138 11.79 3.22 14.87
N SER A 139 12.57 2.95 15.93
CA SER A 139 14.04 2.88 15.84
C SER A 139 14.54 1.70 14.99
N LEU A 140 15.71 1.88 14.37
CA LEU A 140 16.40 0.84 13.61
C LEU A 140 16.67 -0.43 14.44
N GLU A 141 16.91 -0.28 15.73
CA GLU A 141 17.11 -1.41 16.65
C GLU A 141 15.87 -2.30 16.75
N ARG A 142 14.66 -1.70 16.83
CA ARG A 142 13.41 -2.47 16.81
C ARG A 142 13.22 -3.22 15.49
N TRP A 143 13.54 -2.58 14.38
CA TRP A 143 13.51 -3.22 13.06
C TRP A 143 14.44 -4.43 13.00
N ASN A 144 15.70 -4.26 13.41
CA ASN A 144 16.68 -5.35 13.44
C ASN A 144 16.26 -6.49 14.39
N ALA A 145 15.69 -6.18 15.55
CA ALA A 145 15.19 -7.18 16.49
C ALA A 145 14.03 -8.03 15.91
N GLN A 146 13.30 -7.52 14.92
CA GLN A 146 12.20 -8.22 14.27
C GLN A 146 12.57 -8.80 12.90
N LYS A 147 13.82 -8.66 12.45
CA LYS A 147 14.31 -9.13 11.14
C LYS A 147 13.93 -10.59 10.88
N GLU A 148 14.17 -11.50 11.82
CA GLU A 148 13.85 -12.91 11.64
C GLU A 148 12.33 -13.17 11.54
N ARG A 149 11.52 -12.50 12.37
CA ARG A 149 10.05 -12.59 12.31
C ARG A 149 9.51 -12.02 11.00
N LEU A 150 10.06 -10.91 10.52
CA LEU A 150 9.68 -10.28 9.25
C LEU A 150 9.82 -11.24 8.07
N GLY A 151 10.92 -11.99 7.99
CA GLY A 151 11.12 -12.97 6.93
C GLY A 151 10.02 -14.03 6.91
N ARG A 152 9.72 -14.61 8.07
CA ARG A 152 8.74 -15.72 8.19
C ARG A 152 7.27 -15.26 8.15
N PHE A 153 7.00 -13.97 8.37
CA PHE A 153 5.65 -13.45 8.51
C PHE A 153 4.88 -13.40 7.18
N PHE A 154 5.55 -13.06 6.09
CA PHE A 154 4.88 -12.84 4.80
C PHE A 154 4.74 -14.12 3.96
N ALA A 155 5.75 -14.99 3.97
CA ALA A 155 5.65 -16.33 3.38
C ALA A 155 6.67 -17.28 4.02
N LYS A 156 6.46 -18.59 3.85
CA LYS A 156 7.39 -19.61 4.34
C LYS A 156 8.70 -19.56 3.54
N GLY A 157 9.83 -19.76 4.21
CA GLY A 157 11.15 -19.86 3.57
C GLY A 157 11.75 -18.53 3.09
N LEU A 158 11.16 -17.39 3.45
CA LEU A 158 11.71 -16.07 3.14
C LEU A 158 12.63 -15.57 4.27
N CYS A 159 13.70 -14.89 3.86
CA CYS A 159 14.58 -14.10 4.69
C CYS A 159 14.31 -12.61 4.47
N ALA A 160 14.32 -11.86 5.57
CA ALA A 160 14.30 -10.41 5.52
C ALA A 160 15.73 -9.87 5.62
N GLU A 161 16.09 -8.99 4.72
CA GLU A 161 17.28 -8.13 4.82
C GLU A 161 16.83 -6.68 5.03
N LEU A 162 17.56 -5.95 5.86
CA LEU A 162 17.25 -4.57 6.23
C LEU A 162 18.42 -3.69 5.85
N PHE A 163 18.16 -2.61 5.12
CA PHE A 163 19.15 -1.63 4.70
C PHE A 163 18.64 -0.22 4.93
N CYS A 164 19.50 0.73 5.28
CA CYS A 164 19.12 2.14 5.42
C CYS A 164 19.65 2.93 4.21
N PRO A 165 18.83 3.16 3.17
CA PRO A 165 19.30 3.88 1.98
C PRO A 165 19.55 5.37 2.28
N THR A 166 18.76 5.95 3.18
CA THR A 166 18.83 7.36 3.60
C THR A 166 18.48 7.49 5.07
N PRO A 167 18.93 8.57 5.75
CA PRO A 167 18.52 8.84 7.13
C PRO A 167 16.99 8.90 7.25
N GLY A 168 16.42 8.14 8.18
CA GLY A 168 14.97 8.09 8.41
C GLY A 168 14.20 7.11 7.51
N ALA A 169 14.85 6.44 6.55
CA ALA A 169 14.24 5.41 5.71
C ALA A 169 14.89 4.04 5.90
N ILE A 170 14.10 2.98 5.71
CA ILE A 170 14.56 1.59 5.76
C ILE A 170 13.99 0.78 4.61
N ASP A 171 14.86 0.06 3.91
CA ASP A 171 14.52 -0.89 2.86
C ASP A 171 14.47 -2.29 3.48
N LEU A 172 13.30 -2.92 3.42
CA LEU A 172 13.04 -4.31 3.77
C LEU A 172 13.02 -5.15 2.49
N ILE A 173 14.02 -6.00 2.31
CA ILE A 173 14.10 -6.95 1.19
C ILE A 173 13.65 -8.32 1.69
N LEU A 174 12.68 -8.91 1.01
CA LEU A 174 12.20 -10.27 1.25
C LEU A 174 12.63 -11.15 0.07
N LEU A 175 13.50 -12.11 0.36
CA LEU A 175 14.03 -13.06 -0.61
C LEU A 175 13.98 -14.48 -0.06
N PRO A 176 13.79 -15.51 -0.90
CA PRO A 176 13.96 -16.89 -0.48
C PRO A 176 15.34 -17.13 0.13
N GLN A 177 15.40 -18.00 1.14
CA GLN A 177 16.69 -18.48 1.65
C GLN A 177 17.49 -19.09 0.50
N LYS A 178 18.76 -18.68 0.39
CA LYS A 178 19.70 -19.35 -0.48
C LYS A 178 19.76 -20.80 -0.03
N GLN A 179 19.34 -21.74 -0.89
CA GLN A 179 19.79 -23.11 -0.75
C GLN A 179 21.29 -23.07 -0.97
N GLU A 180 22.07 -23.10 0.12
CA GLU A 180 23.44 -23.57 0.04
C GLU A 180 23.34 -24.99 -0.51
N ASP A 181 23.77 -25.14 -1.75
CA ASP A 181 24.01 -26.42 -2.39
C ASP A 181 25.02 -27.14 -1.50
N ASN A 182 24.52 -28.01 -0.62
CA ASN A 182 25.34 -28.84 0.23
C ASN A 182 26.00 -29.87 -0.70
N PRO A 183 27.32 -29.81 -0.97
CA PRO A 183 27.98 -30.90 -1.65
C PRO A 183 28.07 -32.02 -0.62
N GLN A 184 27.02 -32.83 -0.53
CA GLN A 184 27.09 -34.11 0.17
C GLN A 184 28.11 -34.97 -0.55
N GLU A 185 29.34 -34.97 -0.01
CA GLU A 185 29.89 -36.16 0.63
C GLU A 185 29.35 -37.46 0.02
N ASN A 186 29.99 -37.89 -1.07
CA ASN A 186 30.00 -39.29 -1.47
C ASN A 186 31.44 -39.76 -1.30
N GLU A 187 31.66 -40.48 -0.21
CA GLU A 187 32.76 -41.43 0.00
C GLU A 187 32.88 -42.44 -1.14
#